data_AF-A0A257B3A5-F1
#
_entry.id   AF-A0A257B3A5-F1
#
_cell.length_a   1.000
_cell.length_b   1.000
_cell.length_c   1.000
_cell.angle_alpha   90.00
_cell.angle_beta   90.00
_cell.angle_gamma   90.00
#
_symmetry.space_group_name_H-M   'P 1'
#
loop_
_entity.id
_entity.type
_entity.pdbx_description
1 polymer ?
#
loop_
_entity_poly.entity_id
_entity_poly.type
_entity_poly.pdbx_seq_one_letter_code
_entity_poly.pdbx_strand_id
1 'polypeptide(L)'
;MSSRRFNPMGKLALIAVLAALAEGLAAARGAADEAAAKRLARGKRLYNGAGACLACHGADGKPSVPDAPDLTDAAWQRKRSDADFAKALAEGKGTMPPFKGSAADIEALVAYVRSLAKRAPQADASGFSQRLE
;
A
#
# COMPACT_ATOMS: atom_id res chain seq x y z
N MET A 1 -57.51 16.47 -11.16
CA MET A 1 -56.17 15.88 -11.38
C MET A 1 -55.11 16.97 -11.27
N SER A 2 -54.31 16.97 -10.20
CA SER A 2 -53.27 17.98 -9.94
C SER A 2 -52.02 17.65 -10.76
N SER A 3 -51.84 18.34 -11.88
CA SER A 3 -50.67 18.24 -12.74
C SER A 3 -49.45 18.86 -12.03
N ARG A 4 -48.57 18.00 -11.50
CA ARG A 4 -47.27 18.40 -10.95
C ARG A 4 -46.49 19.12 -12.06
N ARG A 5 -46.30 20.42 -11.92
CA ARG A 5 -45.42 21.19 -12.82
C ARG A 5 -44.00 20.64 -12.65
N PHE A 6 -43.51 19.98 -13.70
CA PHE A 6 -42.14 19.52 -13.80
C PHE A 6 -41.25 20.77 -13.80
N ASN A 7 -40.41 20.96 -12.77
CA ASN A 7 -39.49 22.08 -12.69
C ASN A 7 -38.13 21.66 -13.28
N PRO A 8 -37.85 21.92 -14.58
CA PRO A 8 -36.65 21.43 -15.25
C PRO A 8 -35.37 22.03 -14.67
N MET A 9 -35.46 23.23 -14.07
CA MET A 9 -34.31 23.92 -13.48
C MET A 9 -33.77 23.22 -12.23
N GLY A 10 -34.63 22.58 -11.43
CA GLY A 10 -34.22 21.84 -10.23
C GLY A 10 -33.44 20.55 -10.55
N LYS A 11 -33.72 19.93 -11.70
CA LYS A 11 -33.00 18.74 -12.17
C LYS A 11 -31.61 19.08 -12.71
N LEU A 12 -31.49 20.20 -13.43
CA LEU A 12 -30.21 20.68 -13.96
C LEU A 12 -29.24 21.10 -12.84
N ALA A 13 -29.75 21.78 -11.81
CA ALA A 13 -28.95 22.15 -10.64
C ALA A 13 -28.40 20.92 -9.88
N LEU A 14 -29.20 19.85 -9.74
CA LEU A 14 -28.77 18.63 -9.08
C LEU A 14 -27.68 17.87 -9.87
N ILE A 15 -27.82 17.81 -11.19
CA ILE A 15 -26.83 17.15 -12.07
C ILE A 15 -25.49 17.88 -12.01
N ALA A 16 -25.49 19.22 -12.05
CA ALA A 16 -24.27 20.02 -11.96
C ALA A 16 -23.52 19.83 -10.63
N VAL A 17 -24.26 19.73 -9.51
CA VAL A 17 -23.67 19.47 -8.19
C VAL A 17 -23.04 18.07 -8.13
N LEU A 18 -23.74 17.05 -8.63
CA LEU A 18 -23.22 15.68 -8.64
C LEU A 18 -21.97 15.52 -9.51
N ALA A 19 -21.90 16.20 -10.66
CA ALA A 19 -20.69 16.24 -11.49
C ALA A 19 -19.52 16.84 -10.70
N ALA A 20 -19.68 18.06 -10.16
CA ALA A 20 -18.62 18.75 -9.40
C ALA A 20 -18.08 17.93 -8.22
N LEU A 21 -18.95 17.19 -7.52
CA LEU A 21 -18.57 16.24 -6.47
C LEU A 21 -17.73 15.07 -7.01
N ALA A 22 -18.08 14.51 -8.17
CA ALA A 22 -17.34 13.43 -8.80
C ALA A 22 -15.94 13.87 -9.25
N GLU A 23 -15.82 15.06 -9.86
CA GLU A 23 -14.51 15.61 -10.25
C GLU A 23 -13.61 15.89 -9.04
N GLY A 24 -14.18 16.45 -7.96
CA GLY A 24 -13.46 16.68 -6.71
C GLY A 24 -12.92 15.38 -6.08
N LEU A 25 -13.71 14.31 -6.08
CA LEU A 25 -13.29 13.01 -5.55
C LEU A 25 -12.18 12.36 -6.38
N ALA A 26 -12.26 12.48 -7.72
CA ALA A 26 -11.23 11.97 -8.62
C ALA A 26 -9.88 12.67 -8.41
N ALA A 27 -9.88 14.00 -8.26
CA ALA A 27 -8.67 14.78 -7.99
C ALA A 27 -8.03 14.40 -6.63
N ALA A 28 -8.84 14.26 -5.58
CA ALA A 28 -8.37 13.85 -4.26
C ALA A 28 -7.76 12.44 -4.28
N ARG A 29 -8.37 11.51 -5.03
CA ARG A 29 -7.83 10.16 -5.22
C ARG A 29 -6.50 10.17 -5.97
N GLY A 30 -6.40 10.96 -7.04
CA GLY A 30 -5.14 11.12 -7.78
C GLY A 30 -3.99 11.63 -6.90
N ALA A 31 -4.26 12.63 -6.05
CA ALA A 31 -3.26 13.13 -5.10
C ALA A 31 -2.86 12.08 -4.05
N ALA A 32 -3.81 11.30 -3.55
CA ALA A 32 -3.54 10.21 -2.60
C ALA A 32 -2.72 9.08 -3.23
N ASP A 33 -3.04 8.69 -4.46
CA ASP A 33 -2.33 7.66 -5.21
C ASP A 33 -0.88 8.11 -5.50
N GLU A 34 -0.67 9.36 -5.86
CA GLU A 34 0.68 9.91 -6.04
C GLU A 34 1.48 9.97 -4.73
N ALA A 35 0.85 10.38 -3.63
CA ALA A 35 1.48 10.36 -2.31
C ALA A 35 1.86 8.93 -1.87
N ALA A 36 1.02 7.94 -2.17
CA ALA A 36 1.30 6.53 -1.92
C ALA A 36 2.47 6.03 -2.79
N ALA A 37 2.49 6.37 -4.08
CA ALA A 37 3.58 6.04 -4.99
C ALA A 37 4.92 6.65 -4.54
N LYS A 38 4.91 7.92 -4.11
CA LYS A 38 6.10 8.59 -3.55
C LYS A 38 6.60 7.92 -2.27
N ARG A 39 5.70 7.52 -1.36
CA ARG A 39 6.05 6.76 -0.14
C ARG A 39 6.68 5.41 -0.49
N LEU A 40 6.08 4.66 -1.41
CA LEU A 40 6.62 3.38 -1.87
C LEU A 40 8.01 3.53 -2.51
N ALA A 41 8.18 4.54 -3.37
CA ALA A 41 9.47 4.82 -4.01
C ALA A 41 10.55 5.21 -2.99
N ARG A 42 10.19 6.02 -1.97
CA ARG A 42 11.11 6.35 -0.86
C ARG A 42 11.49 5.10 -0.07
N GLY A 43 10.51 4.29 0.33
CA GLY A 43 10.75 3.06 1.08
C GLY A 43 11.66 2.09 0.34
N LYS A 44 11.45 1.92 -0.98
CA LYS A 44 12.32 1.11 -1.84
C LYS A 44 13.77 1.61 -1.84
N ARG A 45 13.98 2.93 -1.96
CA ARG A 45 15.33 3.52 -1.94
C ARG A 45 16.04 3.31 -0.60
N LEU A 46 15.30 3.47 0.51
CA LEU A 46 15.84 3.24 1.84
C LEU A 46 16.22 1.78 2.06
N TYR A 47 15.32 0.87 1.70
CA TYR A 47 15.51 -0.58 1.82
C TYR A 47 16.75 -1.06 1.04
N ASN A 48 16.92 -0.56 -0.18
CA ASN A 48 18.05 -0.91 -1.07
C ASN A 48 19.35 -0.16 -0.74
N GLY A 49 19.33 0.84 0.15
CA GLY A 49 20.44 1.76 0.37
C GLY A 49 20.72 1.98 1.84
N ALA A 50 20.42 3.20 2.33
CA ALA A 50 20.80 3.67 3.66
C ALA A 50 20.28 2.82 4.83
N GLY A 51 19.24 2.00 4.63
CA GLY A 51 18.72 1.10 5.64
C GLY A 51 19.45 -0.24 5.73
N ALA A 52 20.32 -0.56 4.76
CA ALA A 52 21.01 -1.86 4.63
C ALA A 52 20.09 -3.08 4.77
N CYS A 53 18.78 -2.91 4.53
CA CYS A 53 17.77 -3.92 4.84
C CYS A 53 17.95 -5.16 3.96
N LEU A 54 18.35 -4.95 2.71
CA LEU A 54 18.58 -6.03 1.74
C LEU A 54 19.66 -7.02 2.19
N ALA A 55 20.62 -6.59 3.01
CA ALA A 55 21.75 -7.44 3.42
C ALA A 55 21.28 -8.70 4.18
N CYS A 56 20.18 -8.58 4.93
CA CYS A 56 19.59 -9.69 5.67
C CYS A 56 18.27 -10.16 5.06
N HIS A 57 17.47 -9.24 4.50
CA HIS A 57 16.11 -9.54 4.01
C HIS A 57 16.02 -9.78 2.49
N GLY A 58 17.15 -9.76 1.77
CA GLY A 58 17.22 -9.99 0.32
C GLY A 58 16.66 -8.84 -0.51
N ALA A 59 16.98 -8.80 -1.81
CA ALA A 59 16.46 -7.76 -2.70
C ALA A 59 14.97 -7.95 -3.05
N ASP A 60 14.51 -9.19 -3.02
CA ASP A 60 13.13 -9.60 -3.29
C ASP A 60 12.27 -9.75 -2.02
N GLY A 61 12.85 -9.51 -0.84
CA GLY A 61 12.19 -9.68 0.45
C GLY A 61 12.30 -11.09 1.05
N LYS A 62 13.00 -12.00 0.36
CA LYS A 62 13.32 -13.33 0.90
C LYS A 62 14.61 -13.27 1.72
N PRO A 63 14.62 -13.86 2.92
CA PRO A 63 15.71 -13.69 3.85
C PRO A 63 16.97 -14.37 3.32
N SER A 64 18.11 -13.69 3.47
CA SER A 64 19.44 -14.21 3.18
C SER A 64 20.13 -14.77 4.43
N VAL A 65 19.51 -14.61 5.60
CA VAL A 65 19.99 -15.12 6.89
C VAL A 65 18.88 -15.90 7.60
N PRO A 66 19.20 -16.97 8.37
CA PRO A 66 18.19 -17.87 8.94
C PRO A 66 17.16 -17.21 9.86
N ASP A 67 17.57 -16.20 10.63
CA ASP A 67 16.73 -15.57 11.65
C ASP A 67 15.85 -14.43 11.09
N ALA A 68 16.05 -14.04 9.82
CA ALA A 68 15.24 -13.01 9.19
C ALA A 68 13.91 -13.61 8.68
N PRO A 69 12.76 -12.95 8.95
CA PRO A 69 11.49 -13.39 8.39
C PRO A 69 11.42 -13.21 6.87
N ASP A 70 10.64 -14.07 6.22
CA ASP A 70 10.22 -13.87 4.83
C ASP A 70 9.21 -12.73 4.72
N LEU A 71 9.66 -11.60 4.17
CA LEU A 71 8.83 -10.42 3.97
C LEU A 71 7.87 -10.58 2.79
N THR A 72 7.96 -11.67 2.02
CA THR A 72 7.01 -12.01 0.96
C THR A 72 5.85 -12.89 1.46
N ASP A 73 5.96 -13.49 2.65
CA ASP A 73 4.90 -14.29 3.26
C ASP A 73 3.72 -13.41 3.71
N ALA A 74 2.64 -13.45 2.93
CA ALA A 74 1.43 -12.69 3.20
C ALA A 74 0.72 -13.13 4.50
N ALA A 75 0.77 -14.40 4.89
CA ALA A 75 0.18 -14.88 6.13
C ALA A 75 0.97 -14.39 7.36
N TRP A 76 2.30 -14.39 7.27
CA TRP A 76 3.17 -13.82 8.29
C TRP A 76 2.93 -12.32 8.44
N GLN A 77 2.82 -11.58 7.33
CA GLN A 77 2.56 -10.15 7.34
C GLN A 77 1.19 -9.78 7.92
N ARG A 78 0.13 -10.52 7.60
CA ARG A 78 -1.25 -10.23 8.07
C ARG A 78 -1.40 -10.35 9.58
N LYS A 79 -0.56 -11.15 10.24
CA LYS A 79 -0.57 -11.33 11.71
C LYS A 79 0.09 -10.16 12.48
N ARG A 80 0.55 -9.11 11.77
CA ARG A 80 1.27 -7.98 12.34
C ARG A 80 0.64 -6.68 11.88
N SER A 81 0.51 -5.72 12.77
CA SER A 81 0.06 -4.37 12.46
C SER A 81 1.19 -3.55 11.85
N ASP A 82 0.85 -2.43 11.21
CA ASP A 82 1.86 -1.47 10.74
C ASP A 82 2.66 -0.86 11.90
N ALA A 83 2.03 -0.74 13.08
CA ALA A 83 2.68 -0.29 14.30
C ALA A 83 3.74 -1.31 14.79
N ASP A 84 3.49 -2.62 14.65
CA ASP A 84 4.48 -3.65 14.99
C ASP A 84 5.73 -3.54 14.09
N PHE A 85 5.52 -3.29 12.79
CA PHE A 85 6.62 -3.07 11.86
C PHE A 85 7.38 -1.77 12.17
N ALA A 86 6.65 -0.68 12.42
CA ALA A 86 7.25 0.60 12.77
C ALA A 86 8.09 0.50 14.05
N LYS A 87 7.58 -0.20 15.07
CA LYS A 87 8.30 -0.47 16.31
C LYS A 87 9.56 -1.29 16.07
N ALA A 88 9.46 -2.38 15.32
CA ALA A 88 10.63 -3.21 15.00
C ALA A 88 11.70 -2.43 14.23
N LEU A 89 11.30 -1.53 13.32
CA LEU A 89 12.23 -0.64 12.62
C LEU A 89 12.85 0.40 13.57
N ALA A 90 12.07 1.01 14.47
CA ALA A 90 12.56 2.04 15.37
C ALA A 90 13.50 1.51 16.47
N GLU A 91 13.15 0.36 17.04
CA GLU A 91 13.82 -0.22 18.21
C GLU A 91 14.83 -1.32 17.84
N GLY A 92 14.73 -1.87 16.62
CA GLY A 92 15.41 -3.11 16.25
C GLY A 92 14.71 -4.34 16.84
N LYS A 93 15.16 -5.52 16.44
CA LYS A 93 14.66 -6.80 16.97
C LYS A 93 15.68 -7.92 16.78
N GLY A 94 16.10 -8.54 17.89
CA GLY A 94 17.12 -9.58 17.84
C GLY A 94 18.42 -9.02 17.24
N THR A 95 18.87 -9.60 16.13
CA THR A 95 20.05 -9.16 15.38
C THR A 95 19.78 -8.01 14.41
N MET A 96 18.50 -7.65 14.16
CA MET A 96 18.15 -6.51 13.32
C MET A 96 18.37 -5.20 14.09
N PRO A 97 19.29 -4.32 13.66
CA PRO A 97 19.57 -3.07 14.35
C PRO A 97 18.42 -2.06 14.20
N PRO A 98 18.29 -1.10 15.12
CA PRO A 98 17.35 0.00 14.99
C PRO A 98 17.71 0.88 13.78
N PHE A 99 16.72 1.19 12.95
CA PHE A 99 16.86 2.07 11.81
C PHE A 99 16.86 3.54 12.25
N LYS A 100 17.91 4.28 11.89
CA LYS A 100 18.16 5.68 12.33
C LYS A 100 17.59 6.71 11.35
N GLY A 101 16.30 6.58 10.99
CA GLY A 101 15.61 7.50 10.10
C GLY A 101 14.48 8.30 10.78
N SER A 102 13.86 9.20 10.02
CA SER A 102 12.68 9.94 10.48
C SER A 102 11.45 9.02 10.59
N ALA A 103 10.42 9.46 11.31
CA ALA A 103 9.13 8.75 11.33
C ALA A 103 8.56 8.54 9.92
N ALA A 104 8.72 9.53 9.03
CA ALA A 104 8.30 9.41 7.64
C ALA A 104 9.15 8.41 6.83
N ASP A 105 10.42 8.17 7.20
CA ASP A 105 11.24 7.10 6.59
C ASP A 105 10.73 5.73 7.05
N ILE A 106 10.41 5.59 8.33
CA ILE A 106 9.84 4.36 8.90
C ILE A 106 8.51 4.03 8.22
N GLU A 107 7.60 4.99 8.10
CA GLU A 107 6.33 4.80 7.36
C GLU A 107 6.57 4.36 5.90
N ALA A 108 7.54 4.98 5.22
CA ALA A 108 7.88 4.62 3.85
C ALA A 108 8.44 3.20 3.75
N LEU A 109 9.29 2.78 4.70
CA LEU A 109 9.80 1.41 4.79
C LEU A 109 8.68 0.42 5.06
N VAL A 110 7.77 0.70 6.00
CA VAL A 110 6.59 -0.15 6.26
C VAL A 110 5.76 -0.32 5.00
N ALA A 111 5.44 0.78 4.30
CA ALA A 111 4.71 0.72 3.04
C ALA A 111 5.42 -0.16 1.99
N TYR A 112 6.74 -0.04 1.87
CA TYR A 112 7.51 -0.86 0.95
C TYR A 112 7.52 -2.34 1.35
N VAL A 113 7.71 -2.66 2.63
CA VAL A 113 7.67 -4.04 3.14
C VAL A 113 6.29 -4.66 2.89
N ARG A 114 5.21 -3.93 3.15
CA ARG A 114 3.84 -4.36 2.81
C ARG A 114 3.65 -4.71 1.35
N SER A 115 4.32 -3.97 0.47
CA SER A 115 4.22 -4.21 -0.97
C SER A 115 4.97 -5.48 -1.44
N LEU A 116 5.90 -6.03 -0.66
CA LEU A 116 6.64 -7.26 -1.01
C LEU A 116 5.72 -8.48 -1.04
N ALA A 117 4.83 -8.62 -0.06
CA ALA A 117 3.84 -9.71 -0.03
C ALA A 117 2.82 -9.65 -1.18
N LYS A 118 2.62 -8.49 -1.80
CA LYS A 118 1.75 -8.33 -2.98
C LYS A 118 2.45 -8.68 -4.30
N ARG A 119 3.79 -8.70 -4.30
CA ARG A 119 4.64 -8.99 -5.47
C ARG A 119 5.08 -10.45 -5.57
N ALA A 120 4.99 -11.21 -4.48
CA ALA A 120 5.19 -12.67 -4.54
C ALA A 120 4.32 -13.25 -5.66
N PRO A 121 4.79 -14.27 -6.42
CA PRO A 121 3.96 -14.94 -7.40
C PRO A 121 2.63 -15.27 -6.73
N GLN A 122 1.57 -14.65 -7.22
CA GLN A 122 0.22 -14.92 -6.76
C GLN A 122 -0.07 -16.35 -7.21
N ALA A 123 0.27 -17.33 -6.37
CA ALA A 123 -0.30 -18.64 -6.50
C ALA A 123 -1.82 -18.43 -6.50
N ASP A 124 -2.44 -18.76 -7.63
CA ASP A 124 -3.82 -19.22 -7.79
C ASP A 124 -5.04 -18.34 -7.42
N ALA A 125 -5.00 -17.01 -7.57
CA ALA A 125 -6.25 -16.22 -7.54
C ALA A 125 -6.93 -16.00 -8.93
N SER A 126 -6.48 -16.69 -9.98
CA SER A 126 -7.08 -16.63 -11.34
C SER A 126 -7.26 -17.99 -12.00
N GLY A 127 -7.08 -19.09 -11.26
CA GLY A 127 -7.04 -20.45 -11.78
C GLY A 127 -8.37 -21.20 -11.83
N PHE A 128 -9.52 -20.53 -11.81
CA PHE A 128 -10.82 -21.20 -11.88
C PHE A 128 -11.71 -20.54 -12.93
N SER A 129 -12.12 -21.32 -13.93
CA SER A 129 -12.96 -20.95 -15.09
C SER A 129 -12.19 -20.49 -16.33
N GLN A 130 -11.59 -21.45 -17.05
CA GLN A 130 -11.81 -21.63 -18.49
C GLN A 130 -10.97 -22.80 -19.04
N ARG A 131 -11.58 -23.99 -19.09
CA ARG A 131 -11.38 -25.00 -20.14
C ARG A 131 -12.49 -26.05 -20.05
N LEU A 132 -13.69 -25.66 -20.49
CA LEU A 132 -14.55 -26.56 -21.24
C LEU A 132 -14.24 -26.27 -22.70
N GLU A 133 -13.65 -27.23 -23.40
CA GLU A 133 -13.85 -27.65 -24.80
C GLU A 133 -12.85 -28.79 -25.06
#